data_AF-A0A1F9RE76-F1
#
_entry.id   AF-A0A1F9RE76-F1
#
_cell.length_a   1.000
_cell.length_b   1.000
_cell.length_c   1.000
_cell.angle_alpha   90.00
_cell.angle_beta   90.00
_cell.angle_gamma   90.00
#
_symmetry.space_group_name_H-M   'P 1'
#
loop_
_entity.id
_entity.type
_entity.pdbx_description
1 polymer ?
#
loop_
_entity_poly.entity_id
_entity_poly.type
_entity_poly.pdbx_seq_one_letter_code
_entity_poly.pdbx_strand_id
1 'polypeptide(L)'
;MSRPPSGTDLKLKAAGRKLLQAKGITGLSVREACREAKVNTGMFHYYFGSKEEFLKAVLKEMYAEFMVNFKAGVSAAGTPRDRLKNALMEVGKFALSMRRAAPMIFADLAHGKKEAFDFVNANFTEHVRHIAALAEECRPASAVKERSIPFLMLAMIPVMIFPVLMAGVMERNGVKALGGRSLEKLREEFFSEAGIAERAEIALRGIGL
;
A
#
# COMPACT_ATOMS: atom_id res chain seq x y z
N MET A 1 -31.35 19.65 -2.93
CA MET A 1 -31.69 18.73 -4.03
C MET A 1 -30.46 17.91 -4.38
N SER A 2 -30.47 16.62 -4.04
CA SER A 2 -29.36 15.70 -4.30
C SER A 2 -29.51 15.12 -5.70
N ARG A 3 -28.66 15.56 -6.63
CA ARG A 3 -28.61 15.08 -8.02
C ARG A 3 -28.16 13.60 -8.02
N PRO A 4 -28.64 12.74 -8.96
CA PRO A 4 -28.23 11.33 -9.03
C PRO A 4 -26.70 11.19 -9.13
N PRO A 5 -26.13 10.04 -8.70
CA PRO A 5 -24.69 9.81 -8.69
C PRO A 5 -24.17 9.93 -10.12
N SER A 6 -23.53 11.06 -10.43
CA SER A 6 -23.07 11.38 -11.79
C SER A 6 -21.81 10.59 -12.19
N GLY A 7 -21.26 9.78 -11.27
CA GLY A 7 -19.97 9.08 -11.41
C GLY A 7 -18.77 10.03 -11.56
N THR A 8 -18.97 11.34 -11.36
CA THR A 8 -17.93 12.36 -11.53
C THR A 8 -16.85 12.24 -10.45
N ASP A 9 -17.25 11.96 -9.22
CA ASP A 9 -16.35 11.67 -8.10
C ASP A 9 -15.50 10.42 -8.39
N LEU A 10 -16.11 9.36 -8.94
CA LEU A 10 -15.41 8.13 -9.34
C LEU A 10 -14.39 8.41 -10.46
N LYS A 11 -14.79 9.16 -11.49
CA LYS A 11 -13.89 9.55 -12.59
C LYS A 11 -12.70 10.37 -12.09
N LEU A 12 -12.96 11.34 -11.20
CA LEU A 12 -11.92 12.15 -10.59
C LEU A 12 -11.00 11.29 -9.72
N LYS A 13 -11.52 10.39 -8.86
CA LYS A 13 -10.69 9.51 -8.04
C LYS A 13 -9.83 8.56 -8.88
N ALA A 14 -10.39 8.00 -9.96
CA ALA A 14 -9.64 7.16 -10.91
C ALA A 14 -8.50 7.94 -11.59
N ALA A 15 -8.74 9.20 -11.99
CA ALA A 15 -7.70 10.08 -12.51
C ALA A 15 -6.62 10.40 -11.46
N GLY A 16 -7.05 10.70 -10.24
CA GLY A 16 -6.16 10.94 -9.10
C GLY A 16 -5.27 9.73 -8.80
N ARG A 17 -5.83 8.52 -8.82
CA ARG A 17 -5.09 7.26 -8.64
C ARG A 17 -4.00 7.11 -9.69
N LYS A 18 -4.33 7.30 -10.97
CA LYS A 18 -3.35 7.26 -12.08
C LYS A 18 -2.21 8.25 -11.84
N LEU A 19 -2.54 9.48 -11.44
CA LEU A 19 -1.54 10.51 -11.14
C LEU A 19 -0.67 10.14 -9.93
N LEU A 20 -1.24 9.56 -8.87
CA LEU A 20 -0.47 9.08 -7.72
C LEU A 20 0.49 7.95 -8.08
N GLN A 21 0.02 6.97 -8.87
CA GLN A 21 0.84 5.85 -9.32
C GLN A 21 1.94 6.29 -10.29
N ALA A 22 1.69 7.34 -11.10
CA ALA A 22 2.64 7.86 -12.07
C ALA A 22 3.59 8.94 -11.50
N LYS A 23 3.15 9.77 -10.58
CA LYS A 23 3.91 10.97 -10.15
C LYS A 23 4.07 11.09 -8.64
N GLY A 24 3.36 10.27 -7.86
CA GLY A 24 3.32 10.38 -6.40
C GLY A 24 2.52 11.58 -5.90
N ILE A 25 2.56 11.81 -4.58
CA ILE A 25 1.76 12.84 -3.90
C ILE A 25 2.11 14.26 -4.38
N THR A 26 3.40 14.57 -4.54
CA THR A 26 3.86 15.89 -4.98
C THR A 26 3.38 16.22 -6.40
N GLY A 27 3.32 15.22 -7.28
CA GLY A 27 2.82 15.37 -8.64
C GLY A 27 1.31 15.31 -8.82
N LEU A 28 0.52 15.16 -7.74
CA LEU A 28 -0.93 15.19 -7.81
C LEU A 28 -1.41 16.62 -8.14
N SER A 29 -2.10 16.81 -9.26
CA SER A 29 -2.59 18.12 -9.71
C SER A 29 -4.09 18.08 -9.95
N VAL A 30 -4.82 19.04 -9.35
CA VAL A 30 -6.27 19.20 -9.55
C VAL A 30 -6.60 19.41 -11.02
N ARG A 31 -5.86 20.29 -11.70
CA ARG A 31 -6.06 20.60 -13.12
C ARG A 31 -5.83 19.37 -13.99
N GLU A 32 -4.78 18.59 -13.73
CA GLU A 32 -4.50 17.37 -14.48
C GLU A 32 -5.55 16.29 -14.21
N ALA A 33 -5.98 16.12 -12.96
CA ALA A 33 -7.05 15.17 -12.60
C ALA A 33 -8.37 15.52 -13.28
N CYS A 34 -8.75 16.80 -13.29
CA CYS A 34 -9.93 17.31 -14.00
C CYS A 34 -9.85 17.03 -15.52
N ARG A 35 -8.69 17.31 -16.13
CA ARG A 35 -8.44 17.06 -17.56
C ARG A 35 -8.56 15.58 -17.90
N GLU A 36 -7.89 14.71 -17.14
CA GLU A 36 -7.92 13.26 -17.31
C GLU A 36 -9.34 12.69 -17.12
N ALA A 37 -10.08 13.20 -16.13
CA ALA A 37 -11.46 12.80 -15.86
C ALA A 37 -12.48 13.38 -16.86
N LYS A 38 -12.07 14.33 -17.71
CA LYS A 38 -12.95 15.15 -18.57
C LYS A 38 -14.05 15.87 -17.77
N VAL A 39 -13.65 16.44 -16.64
CA VAL A 39 -14.51 17.14 -15.67
C VAL A 39 -14.03 18.59 -15.52
N ASN A 40 -14.92 19.55 -15.38
CA ASN A 40 -14.54 20.95 -15.13
C ASN A 40 -14.09 21.15 -13.67
N THR A 41 -13.25 22.15 -13.42
CA THR A 41 -12.71 22.45 -12.07
C THR A 41 -13.78 22.83 -11.04
N GLY A 42 -14.90 23.43 -11.47
CA GLY A 42 -16.02 23.72 -10.57
C GLY A 42 -16.59 22.46 -9.93
N MET A 43 -16.75 21.39 -10.72
CA MET A 43 -17.20 20.09 -10.22
C MET A 43 -16.20 19.44 -9.26
N PHE A 44 -14.90 19.66 -9.46
CA PHE A 44 -13.89 19.19 -8.52
C PHE A 44 -14.08 19.82 -7.14
N HIS A 45 -14.21 21.15 -7.08
CA HIS A 45 -14.39 21.86 -5.81
C HIS A 45 -15.71 21.49 -5.15
N TYR A 46 -16.76 21.24 -5.94
CA TYR A 46 -18.03 20.72 -5.43
C TYR A 46 -17.88 19.36 -4.73
N TYR A 47 -17.12 18.42 -5.31
CA TYR A 47 -17.00 17.06 -4.75
C TYR A 47 -15.95 16.91 -3.65
N PHE A 48 -14.81 17.61 -3.77
CA PHE A 48 -13.66 17.38 -2.91
C PHE A 48 -13.24 18.62 -2.10
N GLY A 49 -13.65 19.83 -2.49
CA GLY A 49 -13.23 21.07 -1.84
C GLY A 49 -11.77 21.44 -2.12
N SER A 50 -10.82 20.60 -1.71
CA SER A 50 -9.37 20.84 -1.80
C SER A 50 -8.59 19.67 -2.40
N LYS A 51 -7.31 19.92 -2.71
CA LYS A 51 -6.37 18.89 -3.18
C LYS A 51 -6.09 17.85 -2.09
N GLU A 52 -6.05 18.28 -0.83
CA GLU A 52 -5.79 17.44 0.35
C GLU A 52 -6.94 16.46 0.59
N GLU A 53 -8.18 16.93 0.56
CA GLU A 53 -9.35 16.07 0.71
C GLU A 53 -9.51 15.12 -0.49
N PHE A 54 -9.18 15.58 -1.69
CA PHE A 54 -9.10 14.72 -2.86
C PHE A 54 -8.03 13.63 -2.70
N LEU A 55 -6.83 13.96 -2.23
CA LEU A 55 -5.78 12.99 -1.95
C LEU A 55 -6.27 11.94 -0.95
N LYS A 56 -6.87 12.36 0.17
CA LYS A 56 -7.44 11.45 1.18
C LYS A 56 -8.49 10.54 0.55
N ALA A 57 -9.40 11.07 -0.27
CA ALA A 57 -10.43 10.28 -0.93
C ALA A 57 -9.86 9.22 -1.89
N VAL A 58 -8.84 9.58 -2.67
CA VAL A 58 -8.16 8.64 -3.57
C VAL A 58 -7.44 7.54 -2.78
N LEU A 59 -6.72 7.90 -1.71
CA LEU A 59 -6.00 6.94 -0.87
C LEU A 59 -6.96 5.95 -0.18
N LYS A 60 -8.13 6.43 0.30
CA LYS A 60 -9.18 5.57 0.86
C LYS A 60 -9.74 4.59 -0.16
N GLU A 61 -9.95 5.03 -1.41
CA GLU A 61 -10.45 4.15 -2.47
C GLU A 61 -9.41 3.08 -2.86
N MET A 62 -8.13 3.45 -2.94
CA MET A 62 -7.05 2.48 -3.18
C MET A 62 -6.97 1.45 -2.05
N TYR A 63 -7.15 1.88 -0.79
CA TYR A 63 -7.17 0.96 0.34
C TYR A 63 -8.41 0.05 0.35
N ALA A 64 -9.58 0.58 0.01
CA ALA A 64 -10.81 -0.21 -0.08
C ALA A 64 -10.67 -1.36 -1.11
N GLU A 65 -10.08 -1.08 -2.26
CA GLU A 65 -9.80 -2.10 -3.28
C GLU A 65 -8.77 -3.14 -2.81
N PHE A 66 -7.71 -2.68 -2.14
CA PHE A 66 -6.78 -3.59 -1.46
C PHE A 66 -7.51 -4.50 -0.47
N MET A 67 -8.40 -3.97 0.37
CA MET A 67 -9.12 -4.77 1.36
C MET A 67 -10.05 -5.82 0.73
N VAL A 68 -10.61 -5.55 -0.46
CA VAL A 68 -11.40 -6.55 -1.20
C VAL A 68 -10.51 -7.74 -1.60
N ASN A 69 -9.37 -7.48 -2.24
CA ASN A 69 -8.43 -8.53 -2.67
C ASN A 69 -7.81 -9.26 -1.47
N PHE A 70 -7.43 -8.50 -0.44
CA PHE A 70 -6.88 -9.02 0.81
C PHE A 70 -7.84 -9.99 1.48
N LYS A 71 -9.12 -9.63 1.63
CA LYS A 71 -10.14 -10.50 2.23
C LYS A 71 -10.33 -11.79 1.42
N ALA A 72 -10.36 -11.70 0.09
CA ALA A 72 -10.45 -12.88 -0.76
C ALA A 72 -9.24 -13.82 -0.56
N GLY A 73 -8.02 -13.27 -0.47
CA GLY A 73 -6.80 -14.05 -0.26
C GLY A 73 -6.72 -14.75 1.10
N VAL A 74 -7.18 -14.10 2.19
CA VAL A 74 -7.17 -14.70 3.53
C VAL A 74 -8.34 -15.64 3.81
N SER A 75 -9.42 -15.56 3.03
CA SER A 75 -10.55 -16.50 3.09
C SER A 75 -10.37 -17.73 2.20
N ALA A 76 -9.28 -17.81 1.43
CA ALA A 76 -8.97 -18.98 0.61
C ALA A 76 -8.76 -20.23 1.46
N ALA A 77 -9.14 -21.39 0.92
CA ALA A 77 -8.87 -22.69 1.55
C ALA A 77 -7.36 -22.92 1.69
N GLY A 78 -6.94 -23.52 2.79
CA GLY A 78 -5.52 -23.80 3.08
C GLY A 78 -5.20 -23.77 4.56
N THR A 79 -3.93 -23.99 4.90
CA THR A 79 -3.46 -23.90 6.28
C THR A 79 -3.42 -22.45 6.77
N PRO A 80 -3.37 -22.19 8.09
CA PRO A 80 -3.12 -20.83 8.60
C PRO A 80 -1.86 -20.19 8.00
N ARG A 81 -0.80 -20.97 7.79
CA ARG A 81 0.45 -20.53 7.15
C ARG A 81 0.21 -20.07 5.71
N ASP A 82 -0.57 -20.81 4.92
CA ASP A 82 -0.89 -20.45 3.53
C ASP A 82 -1.71 -19.15 3.49
N ARG A 83 -2.70 -19.01 4.38
CA ARG A 83 -3.50 -17.79 4.50
C ARG A 83 -2.65 -16.60 4.96
N LEU A 84 -1.70 -16.79 5.87
CA LEU A 84 -0.75 -15.77 6.29
C LEU A 84 0.18 -15.36 5.14
N LYS A 85 0.67 -16.32 4.34
CA LYS A 85 1.45 -16.05 3.13
C LYS A 85 0.65 -15.20 2.14
N ASN A 86 -0.59 -15.57 1.84
CA ASN A 86 -1.47 -14.82 0.96
C ASN A 86 -1.70 -13.40 1.49
N ALA A 87 -1.92 -13.23 2.80
CA ALA A 87 -2.06 -11.93 3.43
C ALA A 87 -0.82 -11.05 3.20
N LEU A 88 0.38 -11.59 3.40
CA LEU A 88 1.65 -10.88 3.17
C LEU A 88 1.82 -10.53 1.68
N MET A 89 1.46 -11.42 0.76
CA MET A 89 1.51 -11.14 -0.68
C MET A 89 0.60 -9.96 -1.06
N GLU A 90 -0.62 -9.91 -0.54
CA GLU A 90 -1.54 -8.79 -0.79
C GLU A 90 -1.01 -7.47 -0.20
N VAL A 91 -0.36 -7.50 0.96
CA VAL A 91 0.36 -6.33 1.50
C VAL A 91 1.48 -5.89 0.55
N GLY A 92 2.25 -6.83 -0.01
CA GLY A 92 3.30 -6.54 -0.98
C GLY A 92 2.77 -5.92 -2.27
N LYS A 93 1.67 -6.43 -2.82
CA LYS A 93 0.99 -5.87 -4.00
C LYS A 93 0.48 -4.45 -3.73
N PHE A 94 -0.12 -4.22 -2.56
CA PHE A 94 -0.57 -2.89 -2.17
C PHE A 94 0.61 -1.91 -2.03
N ALA A 95 1.68 -2.32 -1.34
CA ALA A 95 2.90 -1.52 -1.23
C ALA A 95 3.46 -1.15 -2.61
N LEU A 96 3.45 -2.09 -3.56
CA LEU A 96 3.87 -1.86 -4.94
C LEU A 96 3.00 -0.84 -5.68
N SER A 97 1.68 -0.92 -5.53
CA SER A 97 0.72 0.05 -6.09
C SER A 97 0.92 1.45 -5.50
N MET A 98 1.42 1.51 -4.27
CA MET A 98 1.65 2.73 -3.50
C MET A 98 3.08 3.24 -3.61
N ARG A 99 4.00 2.56 -4.33
CA ARG A 99 5.45 2.83 -4.27
C ARG A 99 5.87 4.29 -4.52
N ARG A 100 5.09 5.03 -5.31
CA ARG A 100 5.32 6.46 -5.55
C ARG A 100 4.64 7.34 -4.48
N ALA A 101 3.53 6.94 -3.90
CA ALA A 101 2.90 7.72 -2.82
C ALA A 101 3.58 7.48 -1.45
N ALA A 102 3.97 6.24 -1.17
CA ALA A 102 4.41 5.77 0.14
C ALA A 102 5.59 6.54 0.75
N PRO A 103 6.67 6.93 0.02
CA PRO A 103 7.78 7.66 0.62
C PRO A 103 7.38 8.98 1.30
N MET A 104 6.44 9.72 0.70
CA MET A 104 5.96 10.97 1.29
C MET A 104 5.10 10.71 2.53
N ILE A 105 4.24 9.67 2.49
CA ILE A 105 3.45 9.26 3.67
C ILE A 105 4.38 8.85 4.82
N PHE A 106 5.39 8.02 4.53
CA PHE A 106 6.39 7.61 5.52
C PHE A 106 7.18 8.79 6.06
N ALA A 107 7.59 9.74 5.20
CA ALA A 107 8.27 10.95 5.64
C ALA A 107 7.38 11.78 6.58
N ASP A 108 6.11 11.99 6.24
CA ASP A 108 5.16 12.73 7.08
C ASP A 108 4.97 12.05 8.46
N LEU A 109 4.86 10.72 8.50
CA LEU A 109 4.79 9.95 9.73
C LEU A 109 6.09 10.05 10.56
N ALA A 110 7.25 9.95 9.92
CA ALA A 110 8.56 10.03 10.60
C ALA A 110 8.85 11.42 11.19
N HIS A 111 8.34 12.49 10.56
CA HIS A 111 8.42 13.86 11.09
C HIS A 111 7.33 14.17 12.13
N GLY A 112 6.50 13.20 12.51
CA GLY A 112 5.49 13.38 13.56
C GLY A 112 4.30 14.26 13.15
N LYS A 113 3.96 14.33 11.85
CA LYS A 113 2.76 15.06 11.40
C LYS A 113 1.50 14.36 11.88
N LYS A 114 0.86 14.93 12.90
CA LYS A 114 -0.29 14.32 13.58
C LYS A 114 -1.45 14.04 12.65
N GLU A 115 -1.76 14.95 11.73
CA GLU A 115 -2.86 14.79 10.79
C GLU A 115 -2.64 13.60 9.84
N ALA A 116 -1.39 13.37 9.43
CA ALA A 116 -1.03 12.22 8.61
C ALA A 116 -1.13 10.91 9.42
N PHE A 117 -0.66 10.92 10.67
CA PHE A 117 -0.78 9.78 11.58
C PHE A 117 -2.24 9.42 11.86
N ASP A 118 -3.06 10.40 12.24
CA ASP A 118 -4.48 10.21 12.53
C ASP A 118 -5.23 9.69 11.30
N PHE A 119 -4.91 10.21 10.11
CA PHE A 119 -5.47 9.71 8.86
C PHE A 119 -5.09 8.25 8.59
N VAL A 120 -3.81 7.89 8.72
CA VAL A 120 -3.34 6.52 8.50
C VAL A 120 -3.98 5.56 9.52
N ASN A 121 -3.95 5.92 10.80
CA ASN A 121 -4.48 5.12 11.89
C ASN A 121 -6.01 4.88 11.75
N ALA A 122 -6.76 5.90 11.35
CA ALA A 122 -8.21 5.80 11.19
C ALA A 122 -8.66 5.05 9.92
N ASN A 123 -7.81 4.94 8.89
CA ASN A 123 -8.25 4.46 7.58
C ASN A 123 -7.49 3.22 7.07
N PHE A 124 -6.30 2.90 7.60
CA PHE A 124 -5.39 1.88 7.03
C PHE A 124 -5.01 0.78 8.03
N THR A 125 -5.88 0.41 8.97
CA THR A 125 -5.54 -0.53 10.06
C THR A 125 -6.27 -1.86 10.02
N GLU A 126 -7.30 -2.02 9.17
CA GLU A 126 -8.10 -3.25 9.11
C GLU A 126 -7.29 -4.51 8.77
N HIS A 127 -6.43 -4.44 7.76
CA HIS A 127 -5.58 -5.59 7.37
C HIS A 127 -4.65 -6.04 8.50
N VAL A 128 -4.16 -5.10 9.33
CA VAL A 128 -3.28 -5.42 10.48
C VAL A 128 -3.97 -6.37 11.45
N ARG A 129 -5.27 -6.18 11.71
CA ARG A 129 -6.05 -7.07 12.58
C ARG A 129 -6.17 -8.50 12.01
N HIS A 130 -6.39 -8.63 10.71
CA HIS A 130 -6.48 -9.94 10.06
C HIS A 130 -5.13 -10.68 10.06
N ILE A 131 -4.04 -9.97 9.75
CA ILE A 131 -2.69 -10.57 9.78
C ILE A 131 -2.34 -10.96 11.22
N ALA A 132 -2.68 -10.14 12.22
CA ALA A 132 -2.46 -10.46 13.63
C ALA A 132 -3.19 -11.75 14.07
N ALA A 133 -4.44 -11.93 13.64
CA ALA A 133 -5.19 -13.16 13.91
C ALA A 133 -4.54 -14.39 13.27
N LEU A 134 -4.12 -14.30 12.01
CA LEU A 134 -3.42 -15.38 11.31
C LEU A 134 -2.04 -15.67 11.93
N ALA A 135 -1.32 -14.63 12.36
CA ALA A 135 -0.05 -14.77 13.06
C ALA A 135 -0.23 -15.49 14.40
N GLU A 136 -1.33 -15.22 15.13
CA GLU A 136 -1.67 -15.95 16.36
C GLU A 136 -1.97 -17.43 16.10
N GLU A 137 -2.72 -17.75 15.04
CA GLU A 137 -2.95 -19.15 14.62
C GLU A 137 -1.64 -19.89 14.28
N CYS A 138 -0.67 -19.19 13.67
CA CYS A 138 0.61 -19.78 13.29
C CYS A 138 1.64 -19.82 14.44
N ARG A 139 1.47 -18.95 15.45
CA ARG A 139 2.48 -18.71 16.51
C ARG A 139 2.94 -19.99 17.21
N PRO A 140 2.08 -20.95 17.61
CA PRO A 140 2.52 -22.17 18.31
C PRO A 140 3.49 -23.05 17.51
N ALA A 141 3.39 -23.02 16.17
CA ALA A 141 4.25 -23.79 15.27
C ALA A 141 5.53 -23.05 14.87
N SER A 142 5.63 -21.76 15.17
CA SER A 142 6.78 -20.93 14.83
C SER A 142 7.97 -21.14 15.79
N ALA A 143 9.19 -20.87 15.31
CA ALA A 143 10.39 -20.86 16.16
C ALA A 143 10.38 -19.72 17.21
N VAL A 144 9.48 -18.74 17.04
CA VAL A 144 9.35 -17.54 17.89
C VAL A 144 8.07 -17.56 18.73
N LYS A 145 7.51 -18.74 19.03
CA LYS A 145 6.23 -18.91 19.74
C LYS A 145 6.11 -18.13 21.08
N GLU A 146 7.23 -17.90 21.76
CA GLU A 146 7.30 -17.15 23.04
C GLU A 146 7.28 -15.62 22.84
N ARG A 147 7.33 -15.12 21.59
CA ARG A 147 7.29 -13.69 21.29
C ARG A 147 5.85 -13.21 21.09
N SER A 148 5.65 -11.91 21.32
CA SER A 148 4.35 -11.27 21.17
C SER A 148 3.96 -11.13 19.69
N ILE A 149 2.66 -11.06 19.39
CA ILE A 149 2.18 -10.82 18.02
C ILE A 149 2.73 -9.51 17.42
N PRO A 150 2.81 -8.38 18.15
CA PRO A 150 3.48 -7.19 17.64
C PRO A 150 4.93 -7.45 17.19
N PHE A 151 5.69 -8.29 17.90
CA PHE A 151 7.04 -8.66 17.50
C PHE A 151 7.04 -9.43 16.16
N LEU A 152 6.18 -10.45 16.01
CA LEU A 152 6.06 -11.22 14.76
C LEU A 152 5.66 -10.30 13.60
N MET A 153 4.69 -9.42 13.82
CA MET A 153 4.19 -8.47 12.82
C MET A 153 5.27 -7.50 12.34
N LEU A 154 6.02 -6.92 13.30
CA LEU A 154 7.14 -6.01 13.01
C LEU A 154 8.35 -6.71 12.41
N ALA A 155 8.45 -8.04 12.52
CA ALA A 155 9.48 -8.83 11.83
C ALA A 155 9.10 -9.17 10.38
N MET A 156 7.82 -9.49 10.11
CA MET A 156 7.37 -9.97 8.79
C MET A 156 6.97 -8.84 7.83
N ILE A 157 6.18 -7.87 8.28
CA ILE A 157 5.59 -6.84 7.39
C ILE A 157 6.66 -5.96 6.71
N PRO A 158 7.74 -5.52 7.39
CA PRO A 158 8.76 -4.71 6.73
C PRO A 158 9.42 -5.39 5.53
N VAL A 159 9.51 -6.73 5.52
CA VAL A 159 10.03 -7.50 4.38
C VAL A 159 9.19 -7.25 3.12
N MET A 160 7.89 -6.99 3.27
CA MET A 160 6.98 -6.70 2.14
C MET A 160 7.04 -5.24 1.69
N ILE A 161 7.25 -4.31 2.62
CA ILE A 161 7.11 -2.86 2.37
C ILE A 161 8.45 -2.19 2.07
N PHE A 162 9.48 -2.48 2.87
CA PHE A 162 10.74 -1.73 2.85
C PHE A 162 11.49 -1.84 1.52
N PRO A 163 11.62 -3.02 0.87
CA PRO A 163 12.30 -3.11 -0.43
C PRO A 163 11.60 -2.25 -1.50
N VAL A 164 10.26 -2.25 -1.52
CA VAL A 164 9.47 -1.46 -2.47
C VAL A 164 9.58 0.04 -2.19
N LEU A 165 9.54 0.42 -0.91
CA LEU A 165 9.71 1.80 -0.46
C LEU A 165 11.08 2.34 -0.88
N MET A 166 12.15 1.60 -0.58
CA MET A 166 13.51 2.00 -0.88
C MET A 166 13.78 2.01 -2.38
N ALA A 167 13.31 1.03 -3.13
CA ALA A 167 13.42 1.03 -4.58
C ALA A 167 12.72 2.26 -5.19
N GLY A 168 11.54 2.64 -4.68
CA GLY A 168 10.84 3.86 -5.10
C GLY A 168 11.62 5.14 -4.78
N VAL A 169 12.32 5.20 -3.64
CA VAL A 169 13.22 6.32 -3.29
C VAL A 169 14.44 6.36 -4.23
N MET A 170 15.06 5.21 -4.52
CA MET A 170 16.21 5.10 -5.42
C MET A 170 15.86 5.56 -6.84
N GLU A 171 14.73 5.11 -7.39
CA GLU A 171 14.25 5.52 -8.73
C GLU A 171 14.12 7.05 -8.84
N ARG A 172 13.56 7.69 -7.81
CA ARG A 172 13.35 9.14 -7.79
C ARG A 172 14.62 9.97 -7.75
N ASN A 173 15.66 9.42 -7.11
CA ASN A 173 16.95 10.08 -6.98
C ASN A 173 17.92 9.69 -8.10
N GLY A 174 17.43 9.02 -9.16
CA GLY A 174 18.24 8.70 -10.33
C GLY A 174 19.32 7.64 -10.07
N VAL A 175 19.19 6.82 -9.03
CA VAL A 175 20.12 5.74 -8.73
C VAL A 175 20.05 4.70 -9.86
N LYS A 176 21.19 4.42 -10.50
CA LYS A 176 21.25 3.50 -11.66
C LYS A 176 21.71 2.09 -11.31
N ALA A 177 22.42 1.91 -10.21
CA ALA A 177 22.95 0.62 -9.78
C ALA A 177 23.01 0.51 -8.24
N LEU A 178 22.90 -0.71 -7.73
CA LEU A 178 23.01 -1.05 -6.31
C LEU A 178 23.78 -2.38 -6.21
N GLY A 179 24.83 -2.43 -5.38
CA GLY A 179 25.60 -3.66 -5.17
C GLY A 179 26.18 -4.27 -6.46
N GLY A 180 26.57 -3.44 -7.43
CA GLY A 180 27.09 -3.89 -8.73
C GLY A 180 26.04 -4.38 -9.73
N ARG A 181 24.74 -4.34 -9.40
CA ARG A 181 23.63 -4.68 -10.31
C ARG A 181 22.91 -3.43 -10.78
N SER A 182 22.43 -3.42 -12.02
CA SER A 182 21.60 -2.33 -12.51
C SER A 182 20.25 -2.33 -11.78
N LEU A 183 19.72 -1.13 -11.51
CA LEU A 183 18.43 -1.00 -10.86
C LEU A 183 17.31 -1.58 -11.74
N GLU A 184 17.46 -1.53 -13.06
CA GLU A 184 16.54 -2.15 -14.01
C GLU A 184 16.36 -3.66 -13.78
N LYS A 185 17.46 -4.41 -13.57
CA LYS A 185 17.40 -5.84 -13.24
C LYS A 185 16.77 -6.07 -11.87
N LEU A 186 17.12 -5.23 -10.89
CA LEU A 186 16.56 -5.32 -9.54
C LEU A 186 15.06 -4.98 -9.48
N ARG A 187 14.52 -4.26 -10.48
CA ARG A 187 13.08 -3.99 -10.56
C ARG A 187 12.28 -5.27 -10.74
N GLU A 188 12.79 -6.25 -11.48
CA GLU A 188 12.10 -7.55 -11.60
C GLU A 188 12.02 -8.24 -10.24
N GLU A 189 13.13 -8.23 -9.48
CA GLU A 189 13.17 -8.80 -8.12
C GLU A 189 12.25 -8.03 -7.15
N PHE A 190 12.23 -6.69 -7.18
CA PHE A 190 11.47 -5.89 -6.23
C PHE A 190 9.99 -5.73 -6.59
N PHE A 191 9.63 -5.70 -7.86
CA PHE A 191 8.30 -5.28 -8.31
C PHE A 191 7.49 -6.36 -9.01
N SER A 192 8.04 -7.54 -9.28
CA SER A 192 7.26 -8.64 -9.83
C SER A 192 6.40 -9.33 -8.76
N GLU A 193 5.33 -9.99 -9.19
CA GLU A 193 4.54 -10.86 -8.31
C GLU A 193 5.36 -12.03 -7.78
N ALA A 194 6.29 -12.57 -8.58
CA ALA A 194 7.21 -13.62 -8.16
C ALA A 194 8.11 -13.14 -7.00
N GLY A 195 8.70 -11.95 -7.14
CA GLY A 195 9.50 -11.35 -6.06
C GLY A 195 8.69 -11.05 -4.80
N ILE A 196 7.42 -10.65 -4.94
CA ILE A 196 6.50 -10.48 -3.80
C ILE A 196 6.26 -11.85 -3.12
N ALA A 197 5.99 -12.91 -3.89
CA ALA A 197 5.76 -14.25 -3.35
C ALA A 197 7.00 -14.80 -2.62
N GLU A 198 8.20 -14.59 -3.17
CA GLU A 198 9.46 -14.97 -2.54
C GLU A 198 9.70 -14.20 -1.23
N ARG A 199 9.42 -12.89 -1.20
CA ARG A 199 9.53 -12.11 0.04
C ARG A 199 8.55 -12.54 1.11
N ALA A 200 7.32 -12.91 0.74
CA ALA A 200 6.36 -13.47 1.68
C ALA A 200 6.87 -14.80 2.26
N GLU A 201 7.49 -15.65 1.44
CA GLU A 201 8.12 -16.89 1.91
C GLU A 201 9.33 -16.61 2.84
N ILE A 202 10.18 -15.63 2.50
CA ILE A 202 11.30 -15.20 3.35
C ILE A 202 10.80 -14.73 4.71
N ALA A 203 9.72 -13.93 4.74
CA ALA A 203 9.14 -13.44 5.98
C ALA A 203 8.66 -14.57 6.90
N LEU A 204 8.00 -15.59 6.34
CA LEU A 204 7.52 -16.77 7.09
C LEU A 204 8.68 -17.64 7.59
N ARG A 205 9.65 -17.96 6.72
CA ARG A 205 10.83 -18.74 7.11
C ARG A 205 11.66 -18.01 8.17
N GLY A 206 11.71 -16.68 8.12
CA GLY A 206 12.40 -15.86 9.11
C GLY A 206 11.85 -15.99 10.54
N ILE A 207 10.58 -16.38 10.69
CA ILE A 207 9.98 -16.69 12.00
C ILE A 207 9.92 -18.21 12.30
N GLY A 208 10.50 -19.03 11.41
CA GLY A 208 10.53 -20.48 11.54
C GLY A 208 9.22 -21.18 11.18
N LEU A 209 8.44 -20.61 10.26
CA LEU A 209 7.26 -21.25 9.64
C LEU A 209 7.57 -21.85 8.25
#